data_AF-J7RGS1-F1
#
_entry.id   AF-J7RGS1-F1
#
_cell.length_a   1.000
_cell.length_b   1.000
_cell.length_c   1.000
_cell.angle_alpha   90.00
_cell.angle_beta   90.00
_cell.angle_gamma   90.00
#
_symmetry.space_group_name_H-M   'P 1'
#
loop_
_entity.id
_entity.type
_entity.pdbx_description
1 polymer ?
#
loop_
_entity_poly.entity_id
_entity_poly.type
_entity_poly.pdbx_seq_one_letter_code
_entity_poly.pdbx_strand_id
1 'polypeptide(L)'
;MRGGSGSIVRNLSWAMRSWNESSILVDKKSKFQARCCTLTDQKEVPSMLNELVRETKAVAKASHPHMYAWRTGDVKTVAGSSNGTSKKRSQSRNRNNNKSDGDDQETRVKNLQQGSSDCGEAGAGQRLLTLLERSHAINVLVIVTRWYGGTPLGPARFRHISTAAVESLKLGKYIS
;
A
#
# COMPACT_ATOMS: atom_id res chain seq x y z
N MET A 1 2.88 -18.66 50.07
CA MET A 1 1.94 -17.93 49.19
C MET A 1 2.74 -17.00 48.30
N ARG A 2 2.59 -17.15 46.97
CA ARG A 2 2.85 -16.18 45.86
C ARG A 2 4.24 -15.53 45.77
N GLY A 3 4.94 -15.51 44.63
CA GLY A 3 4.57 -15.86 43.27
C GLY A 3 5.81 -15.96 42.39
N GLY A 4 5.75 -16.88 41.43
CA GLY A 4 6.82 -17.12 40.46
C GLY A 4 6.99 -15.92 39.53
N SER A 5 8.25 -15.53 39.33
CA SER A 5 8.69 -14.67 38.25
C SER A 5 8.45 -15.37 36.91
N GLY A 6 7.27 -15.17 36.34
CA GLY A 6 6.96 -15.53 34.97
C GLY A 6 7.73 -14.61 34.04
N SER A 7 8.92 -15.02 33.62
CA SER A 7 9.61 -14.44 32.48
C SER A 7 8.69 -14.61 31.26
N ILE A 8 7.99 -13.53 30.88
CA ILE A 8 7.23 -13.48 29.65
C ILE A 8 8.25 -13.55 28.53
N VAL A 9 8.47 -14.74 28.01
CA VAL A 9 9.06 -14.94 26.69
C VAL A 9 8.10 -14.31 25.69
N ARG A 10 8.26 -13.01 25.44
CA ARG A 10 7.65 -12.36 24.28
C ARG A 10 8.24 -13.09 23.08
N ASN A 11 7.47 -13.98 22.45
CA ASN A 11 7.83 -14.62 21.19
C ASN A 11 8.38 -13.52 20.26
N LEU A 12 9.67 -13.56 19.95
CA LEU A 12 10.34 -12.49 19.21
C LEU A 12 10.01 -12.57 17.69
N SER A 13 9.31 -13.61 17.25
CA SER A 13 8.97 -13.86 15.85
C SER A 13 7.67 -13.19 15.37
N TRP A 14 6.80 -12.73 16.27
CA TRP A 14 5.68 -11.84 15.92
C TRP A 14 6.04 -10.35 16.07
N ALA A 15 7.24 -10.07 16.60
CA ALA A 15 7.68 -8.73 16.92
C ALA A 15 7.87 -7.90 15.63
N MET A 16 7.00 -6.91 15.47
CA MET A 16 7.09 -5.75 14.56
C MET A 16 7.10 -6.09 13.07
N ARG A 17 5.90 -6.18 12.50
CA ARG A 17 5.74 -5.79 11.09
C ARG A 17 6.27 -4.37 10.93
N SER A 18 7.28 -4.19 10.08
CA SER A 18 7.87 -2.88 9.82
C SER A 18 6.91 -2.07 8.94
N TRP A 19 6.31 -1.02 9.52
CA TRP A 19 5.50 -0.07 8.78
C TRP A 19 6.41 0.95 8.09
N ASN A 20 6.16 1.20 6.80
CA ASN A 20 6.73 2.34 6.11
C ASN A 20 5.84 3.55 6.38
N GLU A 21 6.20 4.39 7.34
CA GLU A 21 5.38 5.53 7.75
C GLU A 21 5.73 6.78 6.93
N SER A 22 4.71 7.46 6.41
CA SER A 22 4.91 8.80 5.85
C SER A 22 5.26 9.80 6.95
N SER A 23 5.80 10.94 6.55
CA SER A 23 5.76 12.14 7.39
C SER A 23 4.31 12.50 7.77
N ILE A 24 4.16 13.23 8.89
CA ILE A 24 2.85 13.73 9.33
C ILE A 24 2.55 15.03 8.58
N LEU A 25 1.58 15.00 7.66
CA LEU A 25 1.08 16.20 7.00
C LEU A 25 0.12 16.94 7.92
N VAL A 26 0.23 18.26 7.97
CA VAL A 26 -0.63 19.12 8.81
C VAL A 26 -1.28 20.21 7.96
N ASP A 27 -2.59 20.37 8.05
CA ASP A 27 -3.35 21.46 7.41
C ASP A 27 -4.55 21.84 8.28
N LYS A 28 -4.68 23.13 8.61
CA LYS A 28 -5.67 23.67 9.56
C LYS A 28 -5.82 22.79 10.82
N LYS A 29 -4.68 22.43 11.43
CA LYS A 29 -4.54 21.54 12.60
C LYS A 29 -4.96 20.08 12.37
N SER A 30 -5.58 19.76 11.24
CA SER A 30 -5.85 18.38 10.85
C SER A 30 -4.53 17.71 10.49
N LYS A 31 -4.35 16.47 10.95
CA LYS A 31 -3.12 15.71 10.70
C LYS A 31 -3.44 14.47 9.87
N PHE A 32 -2.51 14.09 9.00
CA PHE A 32 -2.59 12.90 8.17
C PHE A 32 -1.28 12.15 8.24
N GLN A 33 -1.34 10.83 8.42
CA GLN A 33 -0.18 9.98 8.33
C GLN A 33 -0.58 8.66 7.68
N ALA A 34 0.22 8.21 6.73
CA ALA A 34 0.03 6.93 6.09
C ALA A 34 1.04 5.90 6.59
N ARG A 35 0.64 4.63 6.51
CA ARG A 35 1.47 3.47 6.80
C ARG A 35 1.20 2.43 5.74
N CYS A 36 2.25 1.82 5.21
CA CYS A 36 2.10 0.67 4.33
C CYS A 36 3.06 -0.43 4.73
N CYS A 37 2.66 -1.66 4.42
CA CYS A 37 3.48 -2.84 4.64
C CYS A 37 3.05 -3.94 3.67
N THR A 38 3.88 -4.97 3.60
CA THR A 38 3.59 -6.15 2.80
C THR A 38 2.35 -6.84 3.35
N LEU A 39 1.51 -7.33 2.45
CA LEU A 39 0.33 -8.12 2.75
C LEU A 39 0.33 -9.37 1.86
N THR A 40 0.23 -10.54 2.47
CA THR A 40 0.20 -11.83 1.75
C THR A 40 -1.20 -12.40 1.62
N ASP A 41 -2.01 -12.31 2.68
CA ASP A 41 -3.39 -12.78 2.69
C ASP A 41 -4.34 -11.69 3.23
N GLN A 42 -5.50 -11.53 2.60
CA GLN A 42 -6.56 -10.64 3.05
C GLN A 42 -7.02 -10.91 4.49
N LYS A 43 -6.90 -12.16 4.95
CA LYS A 43 -7.29 -12.57 6.32
C LYS A 43 -6.43 -11.93 7.40
N GLU A 44 -5.26 -11.40 7.05
CA GLU A 44 -4.37 -10.69 7.97
C GLU A 44 -4.85 -9.25 8.23
N VAL A 45 -5.65 -8.65 7.34
CA VAL A 45 -6.05 -7.25 7.45
C VAL A 45 -6.70 -6.92 8.80
N PRO A 46 -7.71 -7.68 9.29
CA PRO A 46 -8.35 -7.36 10.57
C PRO A 46 -7.39 -7.40 11.78
N SER A 47 -6.47 -8.36 11.83
CA SER A 47 -5.51 -8.45 12.93
C SER A 47 -4.49 -7.31 12.88
N MET A 48 -4.03 -6.93 11.68
CA MET A 48 -3.09 -5.82 11.48
C MET A 48 -3.69 -4.47 11.87
N LEU A 49 -4.97 -4.22 11.56
CA LEU A 49 -5.68 -3.02 11.99
C LEU A 49 -5.81 -2.96 13.52
N ASN A 50 -6.15 -4.09 14.15
CA ASN A 50 -6.26 -4.17 15.61
C ASN A 50 -4.91 -3.99 16.31
N GLU A 51 -3.84 -4.57 15.76
CA GLU A 51 -2.46 -4.41 16.23
C GLU A 51 -2.04 -2.94 16.17
N LEU A 52 -2.25 -2.26 15.03
CA LEU A 52 -1.90 -0.84 14.86
C LEU A 52 -2.53 0.06 15.92
N VAL A 53 -3.82 -0.12 16.23
CA VAL A 53 -4.52 0.64 17.27
C VAL A 53 -4.00 0.34 18.67
N ARG A 54 -3.70 -0.94 18.96
CA ARG A 54 -3.18 -1.37 20.26
C ARG A 54 -1.78 -0.82 20.53
N GLU A 55 -0.93 -0.81 19.52
CA GLU A 55 0.47 -0.38 19.64
C GLU A 55 0.61 1.14 19.54
N THR A 56 -0.23 1.80 18.73
CA THR A 56 -0.17 3.24 18.51
C THR A 56 -1.40 3.93 19.09
N LYS A 57 -1.34 4.29 20.38
CA LYS A 57 -2.44 4.98 21.10
C LYS A 57 -2.93 6.26 20.40
N ALA A 58 -2.07 6.93 19.62
CA ALA A 58 -2.47 8.10 18.85
C ALA A 58 -3.47 7.74 17.73
N VAL A 59 -3.30 6.59 17.06
CA VAL A 59 -4.22 6.09 16.02
C VAL A 59 -5.58 5.76 16.63
N ALA A 60 -5.61 5.15 17.81
CA ALA A 60 -6.85 4.85 18.54
C ALA A 60 -7.72 6.09 18.83
N LYS A 61 -7.12 7.28 18.88
CA LYS A 61 -7.79 8.56 19.14
C LYS A 61 -8.07 9.37 17.86
N ALA A 62 -7.75 8.82 16.69
CA ALA A 62 -7.97 9.48 15.42
C ALA A 62 -9.46 9.55 15.10
N SER A 63 -9.85 10.60 14.37
CA SER A 63 -11.22 10.74 13.87
C SER A 63 -11.54 9.68 12.82
N HIS A 64 -10.54 9.34 12.00
CA HIS A 64 -10.59 8.24 11.04
C HIS A 64 -9.31 7.41 11.21
N PRO A 65 -9.33 6.35 12.05
CA PRO A 65 -8.14 5.55 12.35
C PRO A 65 -7.60 4.80 11.13
N HIS A 66 -8.49 4.25 10.29
CA HIS A 66 -8.14 3.25 9.28
C HIS A 66 -8.84 3.49 7.93
N MET A 67 -8.59 4.60 7.25
CA MET A 67 -8.91 4.65 5.81
C MET A 67 -7.90 3.75 5.11
N TYR A 68 -8.31 2.67 4.45
CA TYR A 68 -7.34 1.72 3.89
C TYR A 68 -7.73 1.17 2.53
N ALA A 69 -6.73 0.69 1.82
CA ALA A 69 -6.88 -0.19 0.68
C ALA A 69 -5.76 -1.22 0.64
N TRP A 70 -6.03 -2.37 0.04
CA TRP A 70 -5.05 -3.42 -0.13
C TRP A 70 -5.28 -4.18 -1.44
N ARG A 71 -4.21 -4.79 -1.93
CA ARG A 71 -4.24 -5.70 -3.08
C ARG A 71 -3.30 -6.87 -2.80
N THR A 72 -3.73 -8.09 -3.09
CA THR A 72 -2.89 -9.31 -3.01
C THR A 72 -3.03 -10.13 -4.28
N GLY A 73 -1.98 -10.87 -4.65
CA GLY A 73 -2.00 -11.75 -5.81
C GLY A 73 -0.66 -12.42 -6.08
N ASP A 74 -0.71 -13.48 -6.87
CA ASP A 74 0.46 -14.23 -7.30
C ASP A 74 1.14 -13.48 -8.46
N VAL A 75 2.23 -12.79 -8.16
CA VAL A 75 3.02 -12.04 -9.15
C VAL A 75 4.03 -12.99 -9.79
N LYS A 76 3.93 -13.19 -11.11
CA LYS A 76 4.96 -13.89 -11.89
C LYS A 76 5.71 -12.88 -12.75
N THR A 77 6.99 -12.68 -12.45
CA THR A 77 7.88 -11.97 -13.35
C THR A 77 8.17 -12.88 -14.53
N VAL A 78 7.69 -12.50 -15.72
CA VAL A 78 8.08 -13.17 -16.96
C VAL A 78 9.48 -12.68 -17.31
N ALA A 79 10.50 -13.37 -16.81
CA ALA A 79 11.84 -13.23 -17.35
C ALA A 79 11.77 -13.56 -18.85
N GLY A 80 12.14 -12.62 -19.71
CA GLY A 80 11.99 -12.75 -21.16
C GLY A 80 12.50 -14.09 -21.68
N SER A 81 11.66 -14.82 -22.40
CA SER A 81 12.06 -16.03 -23.13
C SER A 81 13.14 -15.68 -24.15
N SER A 82 14.41 -15.98 -23.85
CA SER A 82 15.46 -16.09 -24.86
C SER A 82 15.30 -17.41 -25.62
N ASN A 83 14.35 -17.49 -26.55
CA ASN A 83 14.29 -18.57 -27.54
C ASN A 83 14.96 -18.12 -28.84
N GLY A 84 16.29 -18.29 -28.91
CA GLY A 84 17.06 -18.14 -30.14
C GLY A 84 17.08 -19.43 -30.95
N THR A 85 16.12 -19.63 -31.85
CA THR A 85 16.29 -20.53 -33.00
C THR A 85 16.43 -19.69 -34.28
N SER A 86 17.66 -19.65 -34.79
CA SER A 86 18.03 -19.02 -36.05
C SER A 86 17.22 -19.59 -37.23
N LYS A 87 16.52 -18.74 -37.99
CA LYS A 87 16.29 -18.99 -39.42
C LYS A 87 16.21 -17.68 -40.23
N LYS A 88 16.87 -17.74 -41.38
CA LYS A 88 17.29 -16.67 -42.30
C LYS A 88 16.15 -15.92 -43.03
N ARG A 89 16.40 -14.62 -43.23
CA ARG A 89 16.19 -13.74 -44.42
C ARG A 89 14.93 -13.91 -45.30
N SER A 90 14.18 -12.80 -45.42
CA SER A 90 13.82 -12.18 -46.72
C SER A 90 13.24 -10.75 -46.58
N GLN A 91 14.05 -9.77 -47.02
CA GLN A 91 13.75 -8.57 -47.80
C GLN A 91 12.28 -8.08 -47.97
N SER A 92 11.94 -6.87 -47.45
CA SER A 92 11.39 -5.72 -48.22
C SER A 92 10.91 -4.56 -47.31
N ARG A 93 10.87 -3.36 -47.87
CA ARG A 93 10.78 -2.01 -47.24
C ARG A 93 9.33 -1.59 -46.89
N ASN A 94 9.12 -0.85 -45.79
CA ASN A 94 8.91 0.63 -45.75
C ASN A 94 8.00 1.14 -44.59
N ARG A 95 8.55 2.12 -43.84
CA ARG A 95 7.97 3.27 -43.09
C ARG A 95 7.27 3.16 -41.71
N ASN A 96 8.06 3.67 -40.75
CA ASN A 96 7.80 4.69 -39.71
C ASN A 96 7.06 4.33 -38.41
N ASN A 97 7.91 4.00 -37.44
CA ASN A 97 7.70 3.94 -35.99
C ASN A 97 7.62 5.35 -35.37
N ASN A 98 6.75 5.50 -34.36
CA ASN A 98 7.13 6.19 -33.13
C ASN A 98 7.00 5.16 -32.00
N LYS A 99 8.12 4.53 -31.66
CA LYS A 99 8.28 3.67 -30.49
C LYS A 99 8.82 4.53 -29.37
N SER A 100 8.08 4.64 -28.27
CA SER A 100 8.65 4.96 -26.97
C SER A 100 9.19 3.65 -26.39
N ASP A 101 10.51 3.55 -26.29
CA ASP A 101 11.21 2.46 -25.62
C ASP A 101 10.94 2.53 -24.11
N GLY A 102 10.02 1.70 -23.63
CA GLY A 102 9.86 1.33 -22.24
C GLY A 102 9.96 -0.19 -22.14
N ASP A 103 10.87 -0.67 -21.31
CA ASP A 103 11.06 -2.09 -20.99
C ASP A 103 9.82 -2.61 -20.21
N ASP A 104 8.72 -2.87 -20.93
CA ASP A 104 7.48 -3.40 -20.36
C ASP A 104 7.66 -4.89 -20.05
N GLN A 105 8.29 -5.18 -18.91
CA GLN A 105 8.15 -6.48 -18.25
C GLN A 105 6.66 -6.69 -17.93
N GLU A 106 5.95 -7.47 -18.77
CA GLU A 106 4.51 -7.74 -18.59
C GLU A 106 4.28 -8.58 -17.32
N THR A 107 4.16 -7.91 -16.17
CA THR A 107 3.89 -8.59 -14.89
C THR A 107 2.51 -9.22 -14.92
N ARG A 108 2.45 -10.56 -15.02
CA ARG A 108 1.18 -11.29 -14.95
C ARG A 108 0.82 -11.59 -13.50
N VAL A 109 -0.31 -11.03 -13.05
CA VAL A 109 -0.88 -11.29 -11.71
C VAL A 109 -1.99 -12.33 -11.81
N LYS A 110 -1.96 -13.37 -10.97
CA LYS A 110 -3.05 -14.34 -10.80
C LYS A 110 -3.67 -14.21 -9.41
N ASN A 111 -4.90 -14.72 -9.24
CA ASN A 111 -5.60 -14.75 -7.96
C ASN A 111 -5.68 -13.36 -7.29
N LEU A 112 -5.86 -12.32 -8.11
CA LEU A 112 -5.93 -10.95 -7.64
C LEU A 112 -7.15 -10.78 -6.74
N GLN A 113 -6.89 -10.33 -5.51
CA GLN A 113 -7.90 -9.92 -4.56
C GLN A 113 -7.58 -8.49 -4.11
N GLN A 114 -8.62 -7.75 -3.78
CA GLN A 114 -8.48 -6.37 -3.32
C GLN A 114 -9.66 -5.96 -2.46
N GLY A 115 -9.43 -4.96 -1.62
CA GLY A 115 -10.45 -4.40 -0.75
C GLY A 115 -10.06 -3.03 -0.24
N SER A 116 -11.05 -2.30 0.27
CA SER A 116 -10.85 -0.96 0.83
C SER A 116 -11.92 -0.60 1.85
N SER A 117 -11.63 0.38 2.70
CA SER A 117 -12.60 0.96 3.63
C SER A 117 -12.41 2.46 3.78
N ASP A 118 -13.52 3.19 3.79
CA ASP A 118 -13.58 4.63 3.97
C ASP A 118 -13.41 5.06 5.44
N CYS A 119 -13.64 4.18 6.41
CA CYS A 119 -13.58 4.50 7.84
C CYS A 119 -14.32 5.81 8.22
N GLY A 120 -15.51 6.02 7.64
CA GLY A 120 -16.32 7.23 7.87
C GLY A 120 -15.90 8.47 7.08
N GLU A 121 -14.80 8.43 6.33
CA GLU A 121 -14.41 9.48 5.37
C GLU A 121 -14.79 9.03 3.95
N ALA A 122 -16.05 9.30 3.56
CA ALA A 122 -16.63 8.81 2.31
C ALA A 122 -15.71 9.04 1.08
N GLY A 123 -15.45 7.98 0.32
CA GLY A 123 -14.62 7.96 -0.87
C GLY A 123 -13.10 7.84 -0.63
N ALA A 124 -12.64 7.79 0.63
CA ALA A 124 -11.22 7.65 0.93
C ALA A 124 -10.64 6.26 0.57
N GLY A 125 -11.37 5.19 0.88
CA GLY A 125 -10.97 3.81 0.59
C GLY A 125 -10.85 3.55 -0.90
N GLN A 126 -11.89 3.89 -1.67
CA GLN A 126 -11.87 3.71 -3.13
C GLN A 126 -10.74 4.54 -3.78
N ARG A 127 -10.48 5.75 -3.28
CA ARG A 127 -9.35 6.58 -3.73
C ARG A 127 -8.00 5.91 -3.50
N LEU A 128 -7.80 5.29 -2.34
CA LEU A 128 -6.58 4.55 -2.02
C LEU A 128 -6.46 3.28 -2.89
N LEU A 129 -7.57 2.58 -3.14
CA LEU A 129 -7.57 1.41 -4.02
C LEU A 129 -7.19 1.79 -5.45
N THR A 130 -7.80 2.84 -6.00
CA THR A 130 -7.46 3.35 -7.33
C THR A 130 -6.00 3.81 -7.41
N LEU A 131 -5.42 4.34 -6.33
CA LEU A 131 -3.98 4.61 -6.28
C LEU A 131 -3.17 3.32 -6.46
N LEU A 132 -3.47 2.26 -5.71
CA LEU A 132 -2.76 0.97 -5.82
C LEU A 132 -2.96 0.30 -7.19
N GLU A 133 -4.15 0.43 -7.79
CA GLU A 133 -4.46 -0.07 -9.13
C GLU A 133 -3.59 0.62 -10.19
N ARG A 134 -3.58 1.95 -10.18
CA ARG A 134 -2.85 2.77 -11.16
C ARG A 134 -1.34 2.68 -11.02
N SER A 135 -0.84 2.37 -9.83
CA SER A 135 0.59 2.18 -9.58
C SER A 135 1.03 0.71 -9.72
N HIS A 136 0.12 -0.19 -10.11
CA HIS A 136 0.37 -1.64 -10.17
C HIS A 136 0.95 -2.22 -8.86
N ALA A 137 0.64 -1.60 -7.71
CA ALA A 137 1.12 -2.06 -6.42
C ALA A 137 0.29 -3.27 -5.95
N ILE A 138 0.95 -4.39 -5.72
CA ILE A 138 0.37 -5.69 -5.32
C ILE A 138 1.10 -6.19 -4.08
N ASN A 139 0.41 -7.03 -3.29
CA ASN A 139 0.90 -7.60 -2.02
C ASN A 139 1.23 -6.53 -0.98
N VAL A 140 0.36 -5.52 -0.91
CA VAL A 140 0.52 -4.35 -0.04
C VAL A 140 -0.80 -3.93 0.57
N LEU A 141 -0.74 -3.54 1.84
CA LEU A 141 -1.77 -2.80 2.56
C LEU A 141 -1.28 -1.36 2.73
N VAL A 142 -2.12 -0.38 2.42
CA VAL A 142 -1.90 1.03 2.79
C VAL A 142 -3.05 1.51 3.67
N ILE A 143 -2.69 2.18 4.76
CA ILE A 143 -3.61 2.76 5.73
C ILE A 143 -3.28 4.24 5.85
N VAL A 144 -4.29 5.09 5.85
CA VAL A 144 -4.19 6.51 6.18
C VAL A 144 -5.00 6.78 7.43
N THR A 145 -4.34 7.38 8.41
CA THR A 145 -4.96 7.87 9.65
C THR A 145 -5.15 9.38 9.55
N ARG A 146 -6.34 9.87 9.92
CA ARG A 146 -6.63 11.31 10.01
C ARG A 146 -7.09 11.71 11.40
N TRP A 147 -6.47 12.78 11.92
CA TRP A 147 -6.92 13.49 13.12
C TRP A 147 -7.60 14.81 12.71
N TYR A 148 -8.86 15.02 13.10
CA TYR A 148 -9.59 16.24 12.78
C TYR A 148 -9.05 17.45 13.55
N GLY A 149 -8.81 18.55 12.83
CA GLY A 149 -8.25 19.78 13.39
C GLY A 149 -9.26 20.78 13.95
N GLY A 150 -10.56 20.50 13.86
CA GLY A 150 -11.64 21.41 14.28
C GLY A 150 -12.26 22.23 13.14
N THR A 151 -11.65 22.29 11.96
CA THR A 151 -12.19 23.01 10.79
C THR A 151 -12.32 22.09 9.56
N PRO A 152 -13.46 22.13 8.84
CA PRO A 152 -13.62 21.36 7.60
C PRO A 152 -12.59 21.76 6.54
N LEU A 153 -11.93 20.76 5.94
CA LEU A 153 -10.97 20.95 4.85
C LEU A 153 -11.61 20.90 3.45
N GLY A 154 -12.86 20.46 3.35
CA GLY A 154 -13.51 20.21 2.06
C GLY A 154 -12.67 19.27 1.19
N PRO A 155 -12.56 19.52 -0.13
CA PRO A 155 -11.79 18.67 -1.04
C PRO A 155 -10.30 18.51 -0.69
N ALA A 156 -9.70 19.46 0.03
CA ALA A 156 -8.27 19.44 0.33
C ALA A 156 -7.85 18.21 1.16
N ARG A 157 -8.74 17.66 2.00
CA ARG A 157 -8.46 16.44 2.77
C ARG A 157 -8.09 15.26 1.88
N PHE A 158 -8.72 15.14 0.72
CA PHE A 158 -8.48 14.03 -0.21
C PHE A 158 -7.11 14.13 -0.89
N ARG A 159 -6.65 15.36 -1.15
CA ARG A 159 -5.27 15.59 -1.62
C ARG A 159 -4.25 15.15 -0.58
N HIS A 160 -4.48 15.45 0.70
CA HIS A 160 -3.59 15.03 1.79
C HIS A 160 -3.60 13.51 2.00
N ILE A 161 -4.76 12.87 1.91
CA ILE A 161 -4.89 11.40 1.96
C ILE A 161 -4.02 10.75 0.88
N SER A 162 -4.17 11.20 -0.38
CA SER A 162 -3.35 10.68 -1.49
C SER A 162 -1.86 10.97 -1.31
N THR A 163 -1.51 12.19 -0.86
CA THR A 163 -0.10 12.59 -0.69
C THR A 163 0.59 11.72 0.37
N ALA A 164 -0.02 11.55 1.54
CA ALA A 164 0.54 10.71 2.59
C ALA A 164 0.68 9.25 2.13
N ALA A 165 -0.35 8.70 1.46
CA ALA A 165 -0.31 7.33 0.94
C ALA A 165 0.81 7.12 -0.08
N VAL A 166 1.00 8.05 -1.02
CA VAL A 166 2.08 8.00 -2.00
C VAL A 166 3.45 8.03 -1.32
N GLU A 167 3.65 8.91 -0.34
CA GLU A 167 4.91 9.01 0.40
C GLU A 167 5.24 7.68 1.10
N SER A 168 4.28 7.11 1.81
CA SER A 168 4.43 5.81 2.50
C SER A 168 4.75 4.67 1.53
N LEU A 169 4.04 4.59 0.40
CA LEU A 169 4.29 3.57 -0.63
C LEU A 169 5.66 3.71 -1.30
N LYS A 170 6.15 4.95 -1.49
CA LYS A 170 7.52 5.21 -1.99
C LYS A 170 8.58 4.77 -1.00
N LEU A 171 8.40 5.07 0.29
CA LEU A 171 9.30 4.62 1.34
C LEU A 171 9.38 3.10 1.40
N GLY A 172 8.24 2.42 1.23
CA GLY A 172 8.15 0.96 1.13
C GLY A 172 8.59 0.37 -0.21
N LYS A 173 9.04 1.19 -1.17
CA LYS A 173 9.46 0.78 -2.53
C LYS A 173 8.39 -0.01 -3.31
N TYR A 174 7.11 0.24 -3.03
CA TYR A 174 6.00 -0.35 -3.77
C TYR A 174 5.68 0.41 -5.06
N ILE A 175 6.11 1.68 -5.13
CA ILE A 175 5.91 2.59 -6.27
C ILE A 175 7.16 3.45 -6.46
N SER A 176 7.38 3.95 -7.68
CA SER A 176 8.48 4.85 -8.05
C SER A 176 8.16 6.33 -7.84
#